data_AF-A0A1G2MBH4-F1
#
_entry.id   AF-A0A1G2MBH4-F1
#
_cell.length_a   1.000
_cell.length_b   1.000
_cell.length_c   1.000
_cell.angle_alpha   90.00
_cell.angle_beta   90.00
_cell.angle_gamma   90.00
#
_symmetry.space_group_name_H-M   'P 1'
#
loop_
_entity.id
_entity.type
_entity.pdbx_description
1 polymer ?
#
loop_
_entity_poly.entity_id
_entity_poly.type
_entity_poly.pdbx_seq_one_letter_code
_entity_poly.pdbx_strand_id
1 'polypeptide(L)'
;MVFAKDALFSRGSTKRISLINRLRDYVGLRDAPTLFSLHRKMSERLFFDRTWQSHDYGEGYFYQSFDRIGVRGLRDTKARVEAMGLRDLLRGKHVIDIGSNAGFLSLSLADVAKEVVGLENNPDLVAVGNLARDYLRVHNVTFVTSSFEDFTTSKVADVILSFANHSTYDGNTKQSVEEYFEKCKRLLHPGGLLIFESHHPTYESPEALQHVVLVIERLFHIRERKVLMAGTFFDRGRTYIVAERS
;
A
#
# COMPACT_ATOMS: atom_id res chain seq x y z
N MET A 1 -9.20 0.73 -28.25
CA MET A 1 -8.77 1.96 -28.96
C MET A 1 -9.14 3.26 -28.22
N VAL A 2 -9.89 3.22 -27.10
CA VAL A 2 -10.24 4.40 -26.28
C VAL A 2 -9.04 4.93 -25.48
N PHE A 3 -8.26 4.04 -24.85
CA PHE A 3 -7.15 4.41 -23.94
C PHE A 3 -5.94 5.10 -24.59
N ALA A 4 -5.71 4.88 -25.88
CA ALA A 4 -4.56 5.47 -26.58
C ALA A 4 -4.72 6.98 -26.76
N LYS A 5 -5.96 7.46 -26.91
CA LYS A 5 -6.25 8.90 -27.02
C LYS A 5 -6.04 9.59 -25.68
N ASP A 6 -6.52 9.00 -24.57
CA ASP A 6 -6.38 9.59 -23.24
C ASP A 6 -4.92 9.78 -22.80
N ALA A 7 -4.02 8.86 -23.19
CA ALA A 7 -2.58 8.96 -22.90
C ALA A 7 -1.87 10.07 -23.70
N LEU A 8 -2.35 10.41 -24.90
CA LEU A 8 -1.81 11.52 -25.70
C LEU A 8 -2.22 12.90 -25.18
N PHE A 9 -3.37 13.01 -24.50
CA PHE A 9 -3.94 14.28 -24.02
C PHE A 9 -3.79 14.54 -22.50
N SER A 10 -3.15 13.64 -21.75
CA SER A 10 -2.94 13.81 -20.30
C SER A 10 -1.89 14.90 -19.99
N ARG A 11 -2.25 15.91 -19.19
CA ARG A 11 -1.43 17.09 -18.88
C ARG A 11 -0.32 16.89 -17.82
N GLY A 12 -0.28 15.74 -17.12
CA GLY A 12 0.71 15.44 -16.07
C GLY A 12 1.58 14.22 -16.41
N SER A 13 2.88 14.26 -16.07
CA SER A 13 3.83 13.17 -16.35
C SER A 13 3.43 11.85 -15.68
N THR A 14 2.94 11.88 -14.43
CA THR A 14 2.47 10.70 -13.69
C THR A 14 1.25 10.05 -14.34
N LYS A 15 0.22 10.83 -14.65
CA LYS A 15 -0.98 10.33 -15.33
C LYS A 15 -0.66 9.68 -16.68
N ARG A 16 0.30 10.26 -17.42
CA ARG A 16 0.78 9.66 -18.67
C ARG A 16 1.44 8.30 -18.43
N ILE A 17 2.30 8.17 -17.42
CA ILE A 17 2.93 6.89 -17.04
C ILE A 17 1.87 5.87 -16.66
N SER A 18 0.90 6.26 -15.83
CA SER A 18 -0.21 5.40 -15.39
C SER A 18 -1.01 4.83 -16.57
N LEU A 19 -1.41 5.69 -17.51
CA LEU A 19 -2.15 5.27 -18.71
C LEU A 19 -1.32 4.39 -19.65
N ILE A 20 -0.02 4.64 -19.79
CA ILE A 20 0.90 3.78 -20.55
C ILE A 20 1.00 2.40 -19.90
N ASN A 21 1.11 2.33 -18.57
CA ASN A 21 1.15 1.07 -17.83
C ASN A 21 -0.13 0.28 -18.04
N ARG A 22 -1.30 0.93 -17.91
CA ARG A 22 -2.59 0.32 -18.23
C ARG A 22 -2.64 -0.24 -19.64
N LEU A 23 -2.22 0.53 -20.65
CA LEU A 23 -2.24 0.08 -22.04
C LEU A 23 -1.35 -1.16 -22.22
N ARG A 24 -0.14 -1.15 -21.67
CA ARG A 24 0.80 -2.27 -21.75
C ARG A 24 0.27 -3.51 -21.04
N ASP A 25 -0.42 -3.35 -19.92
CA ASP A 25 -1.04 -4.46 -19.20
C ASP A 25 -2.09 -5.10 -20.10
N TYR A 26 -3.07 -4.34 -20.59
CA TYR A 26 -4.12 -4.84 -21.48
C TYR A 26 -3.63 -5.47 -22.78
N VAL A 27 -2.55 -4.95 -23.38
CA VAL A 27 -1.91 -5.59 -24.55
C VAL A 27 -1.32 -6.96 -24.16
N GLY A 28 -0.68 -7.06 -22.99
CA GLY A 28 -0.13 -8.31 -22.48
C GLY A 28 -1.17 -9.36 -22.08
N LEU A 29 -2.42 -8.97 -21.87
CA LEU A 29 -3.52 -9.88 -21.52
C LEU A 29 -4.18 -10.57 -22.72
N ARG A 30 -3.74 -10.28 -23.95
CA ARG A 30 -4.40 -10.74 -25.18
C ARG A 30 -4.63 -12.25 -25.22
N ASP A 31 -3.67 -13.02 -24.69
CA ASP A 31 -3.69 -14.48 -24.70
C ASP A 31 -4.01 -15.09 -23.32
N ALA A 32 -4.49 -14.28 -22.37
CA ALA A 32 -4.79 -14.67 -20.99
C ALA A 32 -6.26 -14.33 -20.61
N PRO A 33 -7.26 -15.09 -21.08
CA PRO A 33 -8.68 -14.71 -20.98
C PRO A 33 -9.19 -14.60 -19.53
N THR A 34 -8.71 -15.46 -18.63
CA THR A 34 -9.06 -15.40 -17.20
C THR A 34 -8.51 -14.14 -16.55
N LEU A 35 -7.28 -13.77 -16.87
CA LEU A 35 -6.63 -12.58 -16.36
C LEU A 35 -7.24 -11.31 -16.96
N PHE A 36 -7.60 -11.35 -18.24
CA PHE A 36 -8.38 -10.28 -18.89
C PHE A 36 -9.72 -10.05 -18.18
N SER A 37 -10.43 -11.12 -17.82
CA SER A 37 -11.69 -11.02 -17.05
C SER A 37 -11.47 -10.39 -15.68
N LEU A 38 -10.40 -10.78 -14.96
CA LEU A 38 -10.03 -10.16 -13.69
C LEU A 38 -9.77 -8.65 -13.87
N HIS A 39 -8.92 -8.27 -14.82
CA HIS A 39 -8.58 -6.86 -15.08
C HIS A 39 -9.78 -6.02 -15.46
N ARG A 40 -10.73 -6.59 -16.21
CA ARG A 40 -11.99 -5.92 -16.51
C ARG A 40 -12.79 -5.62 -15.25
N LYS A 41 -12.98 -6.62 -14.38
CA LYS A 41 -13.69 -6.46 -13.10
C LYS A 41 -13.00 -5.47 -12.17
N MET A 42 -11.67 -5.51 -12.08
CA MET A 42 -10.93 -4.53 -11.27
C MET A 42 -11.03 -3.11 -11.85
N SER A 43 -10.96 -2.96 -13.17
CA SER A 43 -11.15 -1.66 -13.82
C SER A 43 -12.55 -1.10 -13.60
N GLU A 44 -13.59 -1.93 -13.66
CA GLU A 44 -14.96 -1.50 -13.35
C GLU A 44 -15.04 -0.84 -11.96
N ARG A 45 -14.24 -1.28 -10.98
CA ARG A 45 -14.16 -0.65 -9.65
C ARG A 45 -13.38 0.67 -9.63
N LEU A 46 -12.31 0.79 -10.41
CA LEU A 46 -11.51 2.03 -10.46
C LEU A 46 -12.25 3.22 -11.08
N PHE A 47 -13.28 2.99 -11.92
CA PHE A 47 -13.92 4.05 -12.72
C PHE A 47 -15.35 4.39 -12.30
N PHE A 48 -16.00 3.56 -11.47
CA PHE A 48 -17.45 3.70 -11.28
C PHE A 48 -17.87 4.67 -10.19
N ASP A 49 -17.11 4.85 -9.11
CA ASP A 49 -17.57 5.73 -8.04
C ASP A 49 -16.97 7.13 -8.08
N ARG A 50 -17.60 8.00 -8.87
CA ARG A 50 -17.37 9.46 -8.82
C ARG A 50 -17.92 10.11 -7.53
N THR A 51 -18.54 9.34 -6.63
CA THR A 51 -19.08 9.89 -5.37
C THR A 51 -18.08 9.83 -4.22
N TRP A 52 -17.09 8.93 -4.28
CA TRP A 52 -16.00 8.88 -3.31
C TRP A 52 -14.95 9.96 -3.63
N GLN A 53 -15.03 11.10 -2.94
CA GLN A 53 -14.11 12.23 -3.11
C GLN A 53 -12.78 11.98 -2.38
N SER A 54 -12.03 10.94 -2.76
CA SER A 54 -10.65 10.72 -2.29
C SER A 54 -9.63 10.97 -3.39
N HIS A 55 -8.37 11.14 -3.00
CA HIS A 55 -7.29 11.31 -3.95
C HIS A 55 -7.05 10.02 -4.77
N ASP A 56 -6.94 10.12 -6.09
CA ASP A 56 -6.57 9.00 -6.96
C ASP A 56 -5.05 8.83 -7.00
N TYR A 57 -4.54 8.09 -6.03
CA TYR A 57 -3.11 7.76 -5.92
C TYR A 57 -2.56 6.99 -7.14
N GLY A 58 -3.42 6.36 -7.94
CA GLY A 58 -3.05 5.62 -9.14
C GLY A 58 -3.09 6.44 -10.42
N GLU A 59 -3.56 7.69 -10.36
CA GLU A 59 -3.63 8.64 -11.48
C GLU A 59 -4.30 8.02 -12.74
N GLY A 60 -5.44 7.36 -12.52
CA GLY A 60 -6.26 6.70 -13.53
C GLY A 60 -5.99 5.20 -13.73
N TYR A 61 -5.16 4.59 -12.89
CA TYR A 61 -4.90 3.14 -12.85
C TYR A 61 -4.50 2.69 -11.44
N PHE A 62 -3.67 1.66 -11.27
CA PHE A 62 -3.27 1.17 -9.95
C PHE A 62 -2.05 1.92 -9.38
N TYR A 63 -2.11 2.18 -8.07
CA TYR A 63 -1.00 2.77 -7.32
C TYR A 63 0.21 1.82 -7.23
N GLN A 64 -0.02 0.53 -6.99
CA GLN A 64 1.02 -0.50 -6.81
C GLN A 64 1.06 -1.48 -7.99
N SER A 65 2.24 -2.03 -8.28
CA SER A 65 2.41 -3.16 -9.19
C SER A 65 2.02 -4.47 -8.52
N PHE A 66 1.67 -5.48 -9.32
CA PHE A 66 1.53 -6.86 -8.87
C PHE A 66 1.75 -7.88 -10.00
N ASP A 67 2.96 -8.44 -10.06
CA ASP A 67 3.39 -9.33 -11.14
C ASP A 67 2.51 -10.58 -11.28
N ARG A 68 2.02 -11.15 -10.16
CA ARG A 68 1.20 -12.38 -10.15
C ARG A 68 -0.11 -12.27 -10.94
N ILE A 69 -0.58 -11.04 -11.16
CA ILE A 69 -1.75 -10.74 -11.97
C ILE A 69 -1.42 -9.77 -13.11
N GLY A 70 -0.13 -9.57 -13.45
CA GLY A 70 0.27 -8.74 -14.59
C GLY A 70 -0.12 -7.26 -14.48
N VAL A 71 -0.12 -6.71 -13.27
CA VAL A 71 -0.37 -5.27 -13.05
C VAL A 71 0.96 -4.53 -12.90
N ARG A 72 1.20 -3.49 -13.70
CA ARG A 72 2.43 -2.69 -13.62
C ARG A 72 2.40 -1.57 -12.57
N GLY A 73 1.23 -0.97 -12.32
CA GLY A 73 1.05 0.10 -11.32
C GLY A 73 1.99 1.31 -11.47
N LEU A 74 2.05 2.19 -10.46
CA LEU A 74 3.02 3.29 -10.38
C LEU A 74 4.23 2.95 -9.50
N ARG A 75 4.00 2.24 -8.39
CA ARG A 75 5.01 1.84 -7.42
C ARG A 75 5.38 0.37 -7.57
N ASP A 76 6.67 0.06 -7.50
CA ASP A 76 7.17 -1.30 -7.69
C ASP A 76 7.09 -2.12 -6.38
N THR A 77 6.02 -2.92 -6.25
CA THR A 77 5.78 -3.75 -5.06
C THR A 77 6.91 -4.75 -4.82
N LYS A 78 7.42 -5.40 -5.87
CA LYS A 78 8.47 -6.42 -5.73
C LYS A 78 9.76 -5.79 -5.23
N ALA A 79 10.20 -4.70 -5.87
CA ALA A 79 11.42 -4.00 -5.47
C ALA A 79 11.31 -3.45 -4.04
N ARG A 80 10.13 -2.97 -3.61
CA ARG A 80 9.89 -2.53 -2.23
C ARG A 80 10.01 -3.69 -1.24
N VAL A 81 9.33 -4.81 -1.51
CA VAL A 81 9.38 -6.02 -0.66
C VAL A 81 10.82 -6.51 -0.47
N GLU A 82 11.61 -6.52 -1.55
CA GLU A 82 13.03 -6.92 -1.52
C GLU A 82 13.89 -5.91 -0.73
N ALA A 83 13.81 -4.61 -1.07
CA ALA A 83 14.66 -3.59 -0.44
C ALA A 83 14.40 -3.40 1.07
N MET A 84 13.16 -3.66 1.49
CA MET A 84 12.76 -3.61 2.90
C MET A 84 12.99 -4.95 3.63
N GLY A 85 13.29 -6.05 2.92
CA GLY A 85 13.44 -7.37 3.54
C GLY A 85 12.14 -7.91 4.16
N LEU A 86 10.97 -7.50 3.65
CA LEU A 86 9.68 -7.78 4.30
C LEU A 86 9.39 -9.28 4.42
N ARG A 87 9.88 -10.10 3.48
CA ARG A 87 9.59 -11.54 3.49
C ARG A 87 10.12 -12.24 4.74
N ASP A 88 11.28 -11.83 5.23
CA ASP A 88 11.87 -12.41 6.44
C ASP A 88 11.28 -11.81 7.70
N LEU A 89 11.03 -10.49 7.71
CA LEU A 89 10.39 -9.80 8.84
C LEU A 89 8.97 -10.32 9.13
N LEU A 90 8.23 -10.72 8.10
CA LEU A 90 6.83 -11.13 8.22
C LEU A 90 6.64 -12.65 8.28
N ARG A 91 7.71 -13.44 8.21
CA ARG A 91 7.61 -14.90 8.18
C ARG A 91 6.89 -15.45 9.40
N GLY A 92 5.76 -16.13 9.18
CA GLY A 92 4.93 -16.72 10.24
C GLY A 92 4.24 -15.69 11.15
N LYS A 93 4.17 -14.41 10.76
CA LYS A 93 3.62 -13.31 11.57
C LYS A 93 2.17 -12.99 11.27
N HIS A 94 1.44 -12.50 12.27
CA HIS A 94 0.18 -11.79 12.10
C HIS A 94 0.45 -10.31 11.81
N VAL A 95 -0.01 -9.84 10.65
CA VAL A 95 0.33 -8.52 10.11
C VAL A 95 -0.91 -7.65 9.98
N ILE A 96 -0.82 -6.38 10.36
CA ILE A 96 -1.79 -5.34 9.98
C ILE A 96 -1.12 -4.42 8.96
N ASP A 97 -1.73 -4.26 7.79
CA ASP A 97 -1.27 -3.36 6.72
C ASP A 97 -2.19 -2.12 6.67
N ILE A 98 -1.69 -0.98 7.16
CA ILE A 98 -2.46 0.26 7.26
C ILE A 98 -2.40 1.01 5.93
N GLY A 99 -3.57 1.31 5.34
CA GLY A 99 -3.63 1.97 4.04
C GLY A 99 -3.24 1.02 2.90
N SER A 100 -3.79 -0.19 2.94
CA SER A 100 -3.41 -1.30 2.06
C SER A 100 -3.74 -1.09 0.57
N ASN A 101 -4.48 -0.04 0.21
CA ASN A 101 -4.87 0.28 -1.16
C ASN A 101 -5.57 -0.94 -1.82
N ALA A 102 -5.23 -1.28 -3.06
CA ALA A 102 -5.70 -2.49 -3.73
C ALA A 102 -5.13 -3.81 -3.15
N GLY A 103 -4.34 -3.75 -2.06
CA GLY A 103 -3.89 -4.91 -1.31
C GLY A 103 -2.73 -5.69 -1.95
N PHE A 104 -2.10 -5.16 -3.00
CA PHE A 104 -1.10 -5.90 -3.77
C PHE A 104 0.18 -6.20 -2.99
N LEU A 105 0.61 -5.29 -2.11
CA LEU A 105 1.72 -5.57 -1.21
C LEU A 105 1.37 -6.68 -0.21
N SER A 106 0.21 -6.57 0.47
CA SER A 106 -0.33 -7.63 1.34
C SER A 106 -0.38 -9.01 0.65
N LEU A 107 -0.91 -9.09 -0.58
CA LEU A 107 -0.99 -10.33 -1.35
C LEU A 107 0.37 -10.88 -1.80
N SER A 108 1.38 -10.01 -1.98
CA SER A 108 2.75 -10.41 -2.32
C SER A 108 3.50 -11.07 -1.16
N LEU A 109 2.98 -10.92 0.07
CA LEU A 109 3.56 -11.44 1.31
C LEU A 109 2.74 -12.59 1.92
N ALA A 110 1.61 -12.94 1.28
CA ALA A 110 0.68 -13.96 1.76
C ALA A 110 1.31 -15.35 1.91
N ASP A 111 2.34 -15.68 1.12
CA ASP A 111 3.01 -16.98 1.16
C ASP A 111 4.03 -17.13 2.30
N VAL A 112 4.39 -16.03 2.97
CA VAL A 112 5.31 -16.04 4.13
C VAL A 112 4.63 -15.61 5.43
N ALA A 113 3.64 -14.72 5.37
CA ALA A 113 2.88 -14.30 6.54
C ALA A 113 1.97 -15.42 7.04
N LYS A 114 1.74 -15.47 8.35
CA LYS A 114 0.71 -16.36 8.91
C LYS A 114 -0.68 -15.84 8.58
N GLU A 115 -0.86 -14.53 8.69
CA GLU A 115 -2.11 -13.83 8.37
C GLU A 115 -1.83 -12.35 8.12
N VAL A 116 -2.58 -11.73 7.20
CA VAL A 116 -2.53 -10.29 6.94
C VAL A 116 -3.94 -9.70 6.98
N VAL A 117 -4.11 -8.62 7.74
CA VAL A 117 -5.30 -7.78 7.72
C VAL A 117 -4.96 -6.45 7.07
N GLY A 118 -5.46 -6.21 5.86
CA GLY A 118 -5.28 -4.95 5.14
C GLY A 118 -6.45 -4.00 5.40
N LEU A 119 -6.14 -2.81 5.90
CA LEU A 119 -7.12 -1.75 6.15
C LEU A 119 -7.11 -0.77 4.99
N GLU A 120 -8.26 -0.42 4.46
CA GLU A 120 -8.40 0.56 3.39
C GLU A 120 -9.75 1.25 3.51
N ASN A 121 -9.79 2.57 3.41
CA ASN A 121 -11.03 3.31 3.60
C ASN A 121 -11.91 3.30 2.35
N ASN A 122 -11.31 3.16 1.16
CA ASN A 122 -12.03 3.14 -0.09
C ASN A 122 -12.60 1.72 -0.37
N PRO A 123 -13.94 1.55 -0.37
CA PRO A 123 -14.58 0.25 -0.60
C PRO A 123 -14.27 -0.36 -1.97
N ASP A 124 -14.03 0.46 -3.01
CA ASP A 124 -13.70 -0.04 -4.33
C ASP A 124 -12.27 -0.61 -4.40
N LEU A 125 -11.31 -0.01 -3.69
CA LEU A 125 -9.97 -0.58 -3.56
C LEU A 125 -9.98 -1.89 -2.78
N VAL A 126 -10.78 -1.98 -1.72
CA VAL A 126 -11.03 -3.25 -1.01
C VAL A 126 -11.67 -4.29 -1.95
N ALA A 127 -12.62 -3.89 -2.79
CA ALA A 127 -13.22 -4.80 -3.77
C ALA A 127 -12.20 -5.30 -4.82
N VAL A 128 -11.29 -4.44 -5.29
CA VAL A 128 -10.16 -4.83 -6.15
C VAL A 128 -9.26 -5.84 -5.43
N GLY A 129 -8.87 -5.58 -4.18
CA GLY A 129 -8.04 -6.48 -3.40
C GLY A 129 -8.68 -7.86 -3.21
N ASN A 130 -9.98 -7.92 -2.93
CA ASN A 130 -10.74 -9.16 -2.83
C ASN A 130 -10.79 -9.92 -4.17
N LEU A 131 -11.02 -9.23 -5.29
CA LEU A 131 -10.99 -9.86 -6.62
C LEU A 131 -9.61 -10.50 -6.91
N ALA A 132 -8.52 -9.82 -6.60
CA ALA A 132 -7.17 -10.34 -6.78
C ALA A 132 -6.88 -11.52 -5.83
N ARG A 133 -7.28 -11.41 -4.56
CA ARG A 133 -7.16 -12.47 -3.56
C ARG A 133 -7.87 -13.75 -4.01
N ASP A 134 -9.13 -13.62 -4.43
CA ASP A 134 -9.98 -14.75 -4.82
C ASP A 134 -9.45 -15.42 -6.09
N TYR A 135 -8.99 -14.62 -7.06
CA TYR A 135 -8.33 -15.14 -8.26
C TYR A 135 -7.07 -15.96 -7.93
N LEU A 136 -6.27 -15.49 -6.97
CA LEU A 136 -5.04 -16.14 -6.53
C LEU A 136 -5.27 -17.26 -5.51
N ARG A 137 -6.52 -17.47 -5.05
CA ARG A 137 -6.90 -18.43 -4.00
C ARG A 137 -6.06 -18.25 -2.72
N VAL A 138 -5.89 -16.99 -2.31
CA VAL A 138 -5.21 -16.63 -1.07
C VAL A 138 -6.22 -16.61 0.07
N HIS A 139 -5.97 -17.36 1.14
CA HIS A 139 -6.95 -17.55 2.23
C HIS A 139 -6.57 -16.87 3.55
N ASN A 140 -5.32 -16.43 3.68
CA ASN A 140 -4.78 -15.81 4.89
C ASN A 140 -4.64 -14.28 4.80
N VAL A 141 -5.30 -13.65 3.82
CA VAL A 141 -5.35 -12.19 3.67
C VAL A 141 -6.81 -11.74 3.71
N THR A 142 -7.11 -10.82 4.62
CA THR A 142 -8.43 -10.22 4.79
C THR A 142 -8.34 -8.72 4.59
N PHE A 143 -9.17 -8.17 3.69
CA PHE A 143 -9.29 -6.73 3.51
C PHE A 143 -10.53 -6.22 4.23
N VAL A 144 -10.36 -5.14 4.99
CA VAL A 144 -11.42 -4.51 5.79
C VAL A 144 -11.59 -3.08 5.33
N THR A 145 -12.83 -2.73 4.93
CA THR A 145 -13.18 -1.34 4.64
C THR A 145 -13.30 -0.56 5.94
N SER A 146 -12.24 0.13 6.33
CA SER A 146 -12.17 0.91 7.57
C SER A 146 -11.08 1.96 7.47
N SER A 147 -11.30 3.11 8.10
CA SER A 147 -10.20 4.01 8.48
C SER A 147 -9.31 3.32 9.52
N PHE A 148 -8.06 3.77 9.66
CA PHE A 148 -7.22 3.26 10.74
C PHE A 148 -7.78 3.69 12.09
N GLU A 149 -8.36 4.89 12.18
CA GLU A 149 -8.96 5.51 13.35
C GLU A 149 -10.09 4.68 13.95
N ASP A 150 -11.00 4.20 13.11
CA ASP A 150 -12.20 3.46 13.51
C ASP A 150 -11.93 1.97 13.68
N PHE A 151 -10.81 1.47 13.14
CA PHE A 151 -10.46 0.05 13.23
C PHE A 151 -10.24 -0.37 14.69
N THR A 152 -10.92 -1.44 15.10
CA THR A 152 -10.75 -2.07 16.40
C THR A 152 -10.59 -3.57 16.23
N THR A 153 -9.81 -4.19 17.10
CA THR A 153 -9.58 -5.64 17.11
C THR A 153 -9.22 -6.08 18.51
N SER A 154 -9.61 -7.30 18.89
CA SER A 154 -9.16 -7.96 20.13
C SER A 154 -7.80 -8.65 19.95
N LYS A 155 -7.32 -8.80 18.72
CA LYS A 155 -6.09 -9.50 18.38
C LYS A 155 -4.95 -8.51 18.19
N VAL A 156 -3.91 -8.67 19.00
CA VAL A 156 -2.65 -7.95 18.82
C VAL A 156 -1.86 -8.51 17.63
N ALA A 157 -1.20 -7.63 16.89
CA ALA A 157 -0.37 -7.98 15.75
C ALA A 157 1.09 -8.25 16.16
N ASP A 158 1.77 -9.09 15.40
CA ASP A 158 3.22 -9.23 15.46
C ASP A 158 3.92 -8.09 14.72
N VAL A 159 3.33 -7.64 13.62
CA VAL A 159 3.88 -6.62 12.74
C VAL A 159 2.78 -5.66 12.28
N ILE A 160 3.06 -4.36 12.30
CA ILE A 160 2.27 -3.33 11.66
C ILE A 160 3.07 -2.73 10.51
N LEU A 161 2.50 -2.71 9.32
CA LEU A 161 3.02 -1.96 8.18
C LEU A 161 2.32 -0.60 8.12
N SER A 162 3.12 0.47 8.15
CA SER A 162 2.65 1.85 8.07
C SER A 162 3.40 2.56 6.95
N PHE A 163 2.88 2.44 5.72
CA PHE A 163 3.56 2.94 4.53
C PHE A 163 2.90 4.20 3.98
N ALA A 164 3.42 5.36 4.38
CA ALA A 164 2.95 6.68 3.97
C ALA A 164 1.46 6.93 4.30
N ASN A 165 1.02 6.45 5.47
CA ASN A 165 -0.36 6.58 5.96
C ASN A 165 -0.44 7.30 7.33
N HIS A 166 0.69 7.78 7.88
CA HIS A 166 0.69 8.62 9.09
C HIS A 166 0.16 10.04 8.81
N SER A 167 0.01 10.38 7.53
CA SER A 167 -0.80 11.47 7.01
C SER A 167 -1.26 11.09 5.59
N THR A 168 -2.32 11.70 5.06
CA THR A 168 -2.76 11.46 3.67
C THR A 168 -3.05 12.78 2.94
N TYR A 169 -2.87 12.81 1.62
CA TYR A 169 -3.07 14.03 0.81
C TYR A 169 -4.51 14.53 0.82
N ASP A 170 -5.46 13.61 0.98
CA ASP A 170 -6.89 13.87 1.04
C ASP A 170 -7.39 14.14 2.46
N GLY A 171 -6.51 14.14 3.48
CA GLY A 171 -6.88 14.38 4.88
C GLY A 171 -7.75 13.28 5.49
N ASN A 172 -7.80 12.10 4.86
CA ASN A 172 -8.50 10.94 5.40
C ASN A 172 -7.86 10.40 6.68
N THR A 173 -6.55 10.58 6.86
CA THR A 173 -5.92 10.42 8.18
C THR A 173 -6.17 11.68 9.01
N LYS A 174 -7.02 11.55 10.03
CA LYS A 174 -7.49 12.67 10.87
C LYS A 174 -6.77 12.74 12.21
N GLN A 175 -6.16 11.64 12.62
CA GLN A 175 -5.36 11.59 13.84
C GLN A 175 -4.10 12.44 13.72
N SER A 176 -3.65 12.98 14.86
CA SER A 176 -2.28 13.48 14.99
C SER A 176 -1.26 12.35 14.82
N VAL A 177 -0.02 12.71 14.48
CA VAL A 177 1.10 11.76 14.35
C VAL A 177 1.28 10.96 15.64
N GLU A 178 1.13 11.60 16.79
CA GLU A 178 1.19 10.99 18.11
C GLU A 178 0.06 9.97 18.33
N GLU A 179 -1.19 10.34 18.10
CA GLU A 179 -2.34 9.45 18.26
C GLU A 179 -2.24 8.22 17.35
N TYR A 180 -1.76 8.44 16.11
CA TYR A 180 -1.52 7.39 15.12
C TYR A 180 -0.50 6.37 15.64
N PHE A 181 0.70 6.80 16.05
CA PHE A 181 1.73 5.87 16.52
C PHE A 181 1.45 5.27 17.90
N GLU A 182 0.73 5.99 18.78
CA GLU A 182 0.21 5.41 20.02
C GLU A 182 -0.78 4.28 19.74
N LYS A 183 -1.64 4.43 18.73
CA LYS A 183 -2.54 3.36 18.30
C LYS A 183 -1.76 2.17 17.75
N CYS A 184 -0.75 2.40 16.90
CA CYS A 184 0.15 1.34 16.44
C CYS A 184 0.77 0.59 17.62
N LYS A 185 1.26 1.32 18.63
CA LYS A 185 1.86 0.71 19.83
C LYS A 185 0.84 -0.17 20.55
N ARG A 186 -0.37 0.31 20.80
CA ARG A 186 -1.44 -0.47 21.48
C ARG A 186 -1.79 -1.76 20.74
N LEU A 187 -1.78 -1.73 19.41
CA LEU A 187 -2.15 -2.88 18.56
C LEU A 187 -1.03 -3.92 18.38
N LEU A 188 0.22 -3.58 18.66
CA LEU A 188 1.35 -4.53 18.66
C LEU A 188 1.45 -5.28 19.99
N HIS A 189 1.88 -6.53 20.03
CA HIS A 189 2.33 -7.13 21.29
C HIS A 189 3.70 -6.57 21.73
N PRO A 190 4.11 -6.70 23.01
CA PRO A 190 5.49 -6.38 23.42
C PRO A 190 6.52 -7.19 22.61
N GLY A 191 7.51 -6.53 22.03
CA GLY A 191 8.47 -7.10 21.07
C GLY A 191 7.97 -7.16 19.61
N GLY A 192 6.73 -6.72 19.34
CA GLY A 192 6.17 -6.59 17.99
C GLY A 192 6.81 -5.44 17.20
N LEU A 193 6.74 -5.51 15.87
CA LEU A 193 7.44 -4.57 14.98
C LEU A 193 6.49 -3.57 14.32
N LEU A 194 6.85 -2.29 14.40
CA LEU A 194 6.39 -1.25 13.49
C LEU A 194 7.36 -1.17 12.31
N ILE A 195 6.88 -1.41 11.11
CA ILE A 195 7.62 -1.20 9.88
C ILE A 195 7.03 0.03 9.19
N PHE A 196 7.83 1.08 9.09
CA PHE A 196 7.41 2.39 8.62
C PHE A 196 8.11 2.76 7.31
N GLU A 197 7.35 3.36 6.39
CA GLU A 197 7.86 4.03 5.18
C GLU A 197 7.28 5.45 5.14
N SER A 198 8.14 6.44 4.96
CA SER A 198 7.75 7.85 4.88
C SER A 198 7.01 8.19 3.57
N HIS A 199 6.48 9.42 3.47
CA HIS A 199 6.10 9.95 2.17
C HIS A 199 7.35 10.17 1.30
N HIS A 200 7.15 10.34 -0.01
CA HIS A 200 8.25 10.69 -0.90
C HIS A 200 8.76 12.12 -0.56
N PRO A 201 10.08 12.39 -0.61
CA PRO A 201 10.66 13.67 -0.17
C PRO A 201 10.13 14.93 -0.88
N THR A 202 9.49 14.77 -2.04
CA THR A 202 8.82 15.90 -2.73
C THR A 202 7.54 16.35 -2.03
N TYR A 203 7.06 15.61 -1.03
CA TYR A 203 5.77 15.85 -0.37
C TYR A 203 5.88 15.99 1.14
N GLU A 204 6.90 15.38 1.75
CA GLU A 204 7.16 15.49 3.18
C GLU A 204 8.51 16.17 3.36
N SER A 205 8.49 17.34 4.00
CA SER A 205 9.70 18.11 4.25
C SER A 205 10.60 17.37 5.26
N PRO A 206 11.91 17.65 5.26
CA PRO A 206 12.82 17.08 6.24
C PRO A 206 12.37 17.33 7.70
N GLU A 207 11.79 18.48 7.99
CA GLU A 207 11.30 18.86 9.32
C GLU A 207 10.07 18.04 9.72
N ALA A 208 9.12 17.85 8.79
CA ALA A 208 7.94 17.01 9.02
C ALA A 208 8.33 15.55 9.26
N LEU A 209 9.24 15.02 8.43
CA LEU A 209 9.78 13.68 8.64
C LEU A 209 10.52 13.57 9.98
N GLN A 210 11.33 14.57 10.35
CA GLN A 210 12.05 14.56 11.61
C GLN A 210 11.09 14.52 12.81
N HIS A 211 9.97 15.24 12.74
CA HIS A 211 8.92 15.16 13.77
C HIS A 211 8.36 13.73 13.88
N VAL A 212 8.03 13.09 12.76
CA VAL A 212 7.54 11.70 12.73
C VAL A 212 8.54 10.74 13.35
N VAL A 213 9.83 10.87 13.01
CA VAL A 213 10.88 10.01 13.56
C VAL A 213 11.01 10.19 15.07
N LEU A 214 10.98 11.43 15.58
CA LEU A 214 11.05 11.70 17.03
C LEU A 214 9.88 11.06 17.79
N VAL A 215 8.67 11.07 17.20
CA VAL A 215 7.50 10.39 17.80
C VAL A 215 7.71 8.88 17.81
N ILE A 216 8.23 8.29 16.74
CA ILE A 216 8.55 6.86 16.69
C ILE A 216 9.60 6.51 17.75
N GLU A 217 10.69 7.28 17.88
CA GLU A 217 11.76 7.05 18.86
C GLU A 217 11.27 7.14 20.32
N ARG A 218 10.28 8.02 20.59
CA ARG A 218 9.67 8.13 21.92
C ARG A 218 8.84 6.90 22.29
N LEU A 219 8.21 6.26 21.30
CA LEU A 219 7.24 5.19 21.51
C LEU A 219 7.81 3.79 21.30
N PHE A 220 8.86 3.65 20.49
CA PHE A 220 9.46 2.40 20.02
C PHE A 220 10.98 2.47 20.04
N HIS A 221 11.64 1.31 20.10
CA HIS A 221 13.08 1.19 19.90
C HIS A 221 13.40 1.00 18.41
N ILE A 222 14.03 1.97 17.77
CA ILE A 222 14.44 1.86 16.35
C ILE A 222 15.60 0.87 16.22
N ARG A 223 15.37 -0.22 15.48
CA ARG A 223 16.37 -1.24 15.14
C ARG A 223 17.13 -0.92 13.85
N GLU A 224 16.42 -0.36 12.88
CA GLU A 224 16.98 -0.03 11.56
C GLU A 224 16.34 1.25 11.04
N ARG A 225 17.16 2.11 10.42
CA ARG A 225 16.71 3.25 9.63
C ARG A 225 17.57 3.36 8.38
N LYS A 226 16.93 3.47 7.21
CA LYS A 226 17.63 3.68 5.92
C LYS A 226 16.77 4.48 4.94
N VAL A 227 17.38 4.98 3.88
CA VAL A 227 16.68 5.58 2.75
C VAL A 227 16.57 4.55 1.63
N LEU A 228 15.36 4.35 1.11
CA LEU A 228 15.11 3.41 0.03
C LEU A 228 15.51 4.00 -1.31
N MET A 229 16.31 3.26 -2.09
CA MET A 229 16.75 3.67 -3.43
C MET A 229 16.32 2.70 -4.54
N ALA A 230 15.51 1.70 -4.19
CA ALA A 230 14.97 0.71 -5.12
C ALA A 230 13.60 1.11 -5.69
N GLY A 231 13.18 0.44 -6.77
CA GLY A 231 11.88 0.65 -7.40
C GLY A 231 11.84 1.86 -8.34
N THR A 232 10.66 2.46 -8.47
CA THR A 232 10.37 3.57 -9.36
C THR A 232 10.76 4.92 -8.76
N PHE A 233 10.56 6.01 -9.52
CA PHE A 233 10.66 7.36 -8.97
C PHE A 233 9.81 7.54 -7.70
N PHE A 234 8.60 6.97 -7.66
CA PHE A 234 7.68 7.10 -6.52
C PHE A 234 8.12 6.37 -5.25
N ASP A 235 9.12 5.49 -5.36
CA ASP A 235 9.63 4.64 -4.29
C ASP A 235 10.94 5.19 -3.68
N ARG A 236 11.78 5.80 -4.52
CA ARG A 236 13.13 6.24 -4.13
C ARG A 236 13.10 7.46 -3.20
N GLY A 237 14.07 7.55 -2.31
CA GLY A 237 14.24 8.66 -1.36
C GLY A 237 13.37 8.57 -0.11
N ARG A 238 12.45 7.60 -0.01
CA ARG A 238 11.62 7.40 1.19
C ARG A 238 12.46 6.87 2.34
N THR A 239 12.20 7.35 3.56
CA THR A 239 12.81 6.81 4.78
C THR A 239 12.06 5.58 5.23
N TYR A 240 12.80 4.51 5.47
CA TYR A 240 12.33 3.24 5.99
C TYR A 240 12.84 3.04 7.40
N ILE A 241 11.97 2.58 8.30
CA ILE A 241 12.29 2.31 9.71
C ILE A 241 11.71 0.96 10.11
N VAL A 242 12.51 0.16 10.81
CA VAL A 242 12.04 -0.98 11.61
C VAL A 242 12.20 -0.59 13.07
N ALA A 243 11.09 -0.50 13.78
CA ALA A 243 11.06 -0.18 15.20
C ALA A 243 10.32 -1.26 15.99
N GLU A 244 10.78 -1.54 17.19
CA GLU A 244 10.23 -2.56 18.08
C GLU A 244 9.46 -1.91 19.23
N ARG A 245 8.30 -2.48 19.55
CA ARG A 245 7.55 -2.13 20.74
C ARG A 245 8.29 -2.67 21.98
N SER A 246 8.72 -1.77 22.86
CA SER A 246 9.18 -2.12 24.21
C SER A 246 8.08 -2.62 25.13
#